data_AF-A0A940WBY9-F1
#
_entry.id   AF-A0A940WBY9-F1
#
_cell.length_a   1.000
_cell.length_b   1.000
_cell.length_c   1.000
_cell.angle_alpha   90.00
_cell.angle_beta   90.00
_cell.angle_gamma   90.00
#
_symmetry.space_group_name_H-M   'P 1'
#
loop_
_entity.id
_entity.type
_entity.pdbx_description
1 polymer ?
#
loop_
_entity_poly.entity_id
_entity_poly.type
_entity_poly.pdbx_seq_one_letter_code
_entity_poly.pdbx_strand_id
1 'polypeptide(L)'
;MKTSRILIFVEQPSPGREQRVTHLDHTVEFDFRDPAKADIETLELSSYAAVVAPVECSRSDLMGILSDAKRYGGPLFLYRGEAPVHEVAR
;
A
#
# COMPACT_ATOMS: atom_id res chain seq x y z
N MET A 1 1.15 17.10 -14.44
CA MET A 1 0.33 16.11 -13.73
C MET A 1 1.21 15.44 -12.69
N LYS A 2 0.90 15.57 -11.40
CA LYS A 2 1.69 14.95 -10.34
C LYS A 2 1.12 13.56 -10.10
N THR A 3 1.95 12.52 -10.13
CA THR A 3 1.52 11.14 -9.82
C THR A 3 2.11 10.71 -8.48
N SER A 4 1.28 10.19 -7.59
CA SER A 4 1.69 9.53 -6.36
C SER A 4 1.40 8.04 -6.46
N ARG A 5 2.28 7.22 -5.90
CA ARG A 5 2.08 5.77 -5.81
C ARG A 5 1.78 5.38 -4.36
N ILE A 6 0.75 4.58 -4.16
CA ILE A 6 0.38 4.01 -2.86
C ILE A 6 0.49 2.50 -2.96
N LEU A 7 1.26 1.90 -2.06
CA LEU A 7 1.34 0.45 -1.93
C LEU A 7 0.21 -0.04 -1.04
N ILE A 8 -0.57 -1.01 -1.51
CA ILE A 8 -1.65 -1.63 -0.75
C ILE A 8 -1.37 -3.12 -0.61
N PHE A 9 -1.10 -3.56 0.62
CA PHE A 9 -1.08 -4.98 0.93
C PHE A 9 -2.51 -5.49 1.05
N VAL A 10 -2.84 -6.56 0.32
CA VAL A 10 -4.14 -7.23 0.37
C VAL A 10 -3.95 -8.72 0.06
N GLU A 11 -4.56 -9.60 0.84
CA GLU A 11 -4.56 -11.02 0.53
C GLU A 11 -5.37 -11.28 -0.74
N GLN A 12 -4.77 -11.99 -1.71
CA GLN A 12 -5.43 -12.34 -2.98
C GLN A 12 -6.04 -11.13 -3.72
N PRO A 13 -5.21 -10.19 -4.23
CA PRO A 13 -5.71 -9.05 -4.99
C PRO A 13 -6.57 -9.52 -6.18
N SER A 14 -7.84 -9.13 -6.19
CA SER A 14 -8.77 -9.54 -7.23
C SER A 14 -8.47 -8.82 -8.55
N PRO A 15 -8.52 -9.52 -9.70
CA PRO A 15 -8.43 -8.85 -11.00
C PRO A 15 -9.63 -7.91 -11.16
N GLY A 16 -9.37 -6.64 -11.48
CA GLY A 16 -10.41 -5.61 -11.64
C GLY A 16 -10.49 -4.57 -10.52
N ARG A 17 -9.61 -4.64 -9.50
CA ARG A 17 -9.46 -3.52 -8.55
C ARG A 17 -9.01 -2.24 -9.26
N GLU A 18 -9.52 -1.12 -8.77
CA GLU A 18 -9.15 0.21 -9.26
C GLU A 18 -7.66 0.46 -9.04
N GLN A 19 -6.91 0.57 -10.14
CA GLN A 19 -5.45 0.75 -10.10
C GLN A 19 -5.02 2.21 -10.11
N ARG A 20 -5.92 3.12 -10.47
CA ARG A 20 -5.61 4.54 -10.60
C ARG A 20 -6.86 5.38 -10.38
N VAL A 21 -6.72 6.41 -9.57
CA VAL A 21 -7.74 7.45 -9.35
C VAL A 21 -7.13 8.79 -9.72
N THR A 22 -7.89 9.63 -10.41
CA THR A 22 -7.49 11.01 -10.73
C THR A 22 -8.44 11.99 -10.06
N HIS A 23 -7.89 12.88 -9.24
CA HIS A 23 -8.60 13.98 -8.61
C HIS A 23 -7.96 15.30 -9.04
N LEU A 24 -8.72 16.13 -9.76
CA LEU A 24 -8.25 17.40 -10.33
C LEU A 24 -6.96 17.18 -11.15
N ASP A 25 -5.82 17.70 -10.68
CA ASP A 25 -4.51 17.63 -11.35
C ASP A 25 -3.56 16.56 -10.76
N HIS A 26 -4.06 15.74 -9.83
CA HIS A 26 -3.30 14.70 -9.15
C HIS A 26 -3.82 13.31 -9.51
N THR A 27 -2.88 12.42 -9.82
CA THR A 27 -3.16 11.01 -10.08
C THR A 27 -2.56 10.17 -8.96
N VAL A 28 -3.37 9.30 -8.38
CA VAL A 28 -2.93 8.30 -7.41
C VAL A 28 -2.97 6.94 -8.09
N GLU A 29 -1.84 6.23 -8.07
CA GLU A 29 -1.71 4.87 -8.56
C GLU A 29 -1.58 3.91 -7.38
N PHE A 30 -2.32 2.80 -7.44
CA PHE A 30 -2.30 1.76 -6.43
C PHE A 30 -1.51 0.55 -6.91
N ASP A 31 -0.44 0.21 -6.19
CA ASP A 31 0.25 -1.07 -6.37
C ASP A 31 -0.30 -2.06 -5.34
N PHE A 32 -1.04 -3.07 -5.79
CA PHE A 32 -1.60 -4.09 -4.91
C PHE A 32 -0.66 -5.29 -4.82
N ARG A 33 -0.29 -5.65 -3.59
CA ARG A 33 0.58 -6.80 -3.32
C ARG A 33 -0.02 -7.74 -2.30
N ASP A 34 0.11 -9.02 -2.58
CA ASP A 34 -0.18 -10.05 -1.59
C ASP A 34 0.96 -10.09 -0.58
N PRO A 35 0.72 -9.79 0.72
CA PRO A 35 1.77 -9.75 1.71
C PRO A 35 2.49 -11.10 1.87
N ALA A 36 1.80 -12.23 1.60
CA ALA A 36 2.39 -13.56 1.67
C ALA A 36 3.30 -13.89 0.47
N LYS A 37 3.17 -13.16 -0.64
CA LYS A 37 3.93 -13.40 -1.90
C LYS A 37 4.93 -12.30 -2.21
N ALA A 38 4.77 -11.13 -1.60
CA ALA A 38 5.65 -9.99 -1.83
C ALA A 38 7.01 -10.22 -1.18
N ASP A 39 8.07 -9.98 -1.94
CA ASP A 39 9.42 -9.85 -1.38
C ASP A 39 9.61 -8.43 -0.84
N ILE A 40 9.11 -8.22 0.38
CA ILE A 40 9.11 -6.91 1.04
C ILE A 40 10.53 -6.49 1.42
N GLU A 41 11.45 -7.44 1.60
CA GLU A 41 12.84 -7.15 1.95
C GLU A 41 13.57 -6.41 0.82
N THR A 42 13.29 -6.79 -0.42
CA THR A 42 13.87 -6.17 -1.62
C THR A 42 13.01 -5.06 -2.22
N LEU A 43 11.76 -4.91 -1.78
CA LEU A 43 10.84 -3.89 -2.27
C LEU A 43 11.33 -2.47 -1.92
N GLU A 44 11.44 -1.61 -2.93
CA GLU A 44 11.82 -0.21 -2.76
C GLU A 44 10.63 0.62 -2.24
N LEU A 45 10.47 0.65 -0.91
CA LEU A 45 9.37 1.33 -0.23
C LEU A 45 9.43 2.87 -0.35
N SER A 46 10.60 3.45 -0.57
CA SER A 46 10.80 4.91 -0.74
C SER A 46 10.10 5.48 -1.98
N SER A 47 9.76 4.64 -2.95
CA SER A 47 9.03 5.05 -4.15
C SER A 47 7.53 5.30 -3.92
N TYR A 48 7.00 4.91 -2.75
CA TYR A 48 5.60 5.06 -2.40
C TYR A 48 5.37 6.24 -1.46
N ALA A 49 4.39 7.07 -1.81
CA ALA A 49 3.94 8.20 -1.00
C ALA A 49 3.23 7.77 0.28
N ALA A 50 2.63 6.57 0.28
CA ALA A 50 1.96 5.95 1.43
C ALA A 50 1.98 4.42 1.30
N VAL A 51 1.91 3.71 2.43
CA VAL A 51 1.67 2.27 2.49
C VAL A 51 0.36 2.01 3.25
N VAL A 52 -0.45 1.10 2.73
CA VAL A 52 -1.71 0.64 3.33
C VAL A 52 -1.58 -0.85 3.62
N ALA A 53 -1.86 -1.28 4.84
CA ALA A 53 -1.73 -2.66 5.24
C ALA A 53 -2.90 -3.14 6.12
N PRO A 54 -3.31 -4.41 6.00
CA PRO A 54 -4.35 -4.96 6.85
C PRO A 54 -3.80 -5.14 8.27
N VAL A 55 -4.62 -4.85 9.27
CA VAL A 55 -4.31 -5.15 10.69
C VAL A 55 -4.16 -6.66 10.89
N GLU A 56 -5.00 -7.42 10.22
CA GLU A 56 -4.99 -8.88 10.23
C GLU A 56 -4.30 -9.37 8.96
N CYS A 57 -3.05 -9.78 9.10
CA CYS A 57 -2.23 -10.25 7.99
C CYS A 57 -1.66 -11.64 8.31
N SER A 58 -1.74 -12.56 7.35
CA SER A 58 -1.08 -13.88 7.44
C SER A 58 0.44 -13.80 7.61
N ARG A 59 1.07 -12.71 7.17
CA ARG A 59 2.50 -12.46 7.31
C ARG A 59 2.80 -11.68 8.59
N SER A 60 3.30 -12.39 9.61
CA SER A 60 3.49 -11.86 10.98
C SER A 60 4.58 -10.81 11.13
N ASP A 61 5.60 -10.80 10.26
CA ASP A 61 6.71 -9.84 10.26
C ASP A 61 6.38 -8.53 9.51
N LEU A 62 5.26 -8.47 8.77
CA LEU A 62 4.89 -7.33 7.93
C LEU A 62 4.90 -6.00 8.71
N MET A 63 4.21 -5.97 9.85
CA MET A 63 4.13 -4.74 10.66
C MET A 63 5.49 -4.33 11.22
N GLY A 64 6.32 -5.30 11.61
CA GLY A 64 7.68 -5.04 12.07
C GLY A 64 8.51 -4.34 10.98
N ILE A 65 8.47 -4.87 9.76
CA ILE A 65 9.19 -4.30 8.61
C ILE A 65 8.68 -2.89 8.26
N LEU A 66 7.36 -2.70 8.22
CA LEU A 66 6.76 -1.41 7.85
C LEU A 66 6.91 -0.34 8.94
N SER A 67 7.09 -0.75 10.20
CA SER A 67 7.34 0.16 11.32
C SER A 67 8.80 0.61 11.44
N ASP A 68 9.74 -0.05 10.76
CA ASP A 68 11.14 0.35 10.75
C ASP A 68 11.32 1.61 9.89
N ALA A 69 11.53 2.74 10.55
CA ALA A 69 11.76 4.03 9.90
C ALA A 69 12.98 4.04 8.95
N LYS A 70 13.95 3.13 9.12
CA LYS A 70 15.07 2.97 8.17
C LYS A 70 14.63 2.30 6.87
N ARG A 71 13.53 1.55 6.89
CA ARG A 71 12.96 0.84 5.75
C ARG A 71 11.84 1.65 5.10
N TYR A 72 11.00 2.29 5.89
CA TYR A 72 9.94 3.16 5.42
C TYR A 72 9.65 4.30 6.38
N GLY A 73 9.85 5.54 5.93
CA GLY A 73 9.60 6.75 6.72
C GLY A 73 8.29 7.47 6.37
N GLY A 74 7.48 6.91 5.47
CA GLY A 74 6.24 7.53 5.02
C GLY A 74 5.02 7.14 5.86
N PRO A 75 3.83 7.68 5.52
CA PRO A 75 2.57 7.35 6.17
C PRO A 75 2.20 5.86 6.01
N LEU A 76 1.93 5.20 7.13
CA LEU A 76 1.38 3.84 7.18
C LEU A 76 -0.09 3.90 7.63
N PHE A 77 -1.00 3.45 6.77
CA PHE A 77 -2.42 3.34 7.06
C PHE A 77 -2.78 1.88 7.33
N LEU A 78 -3.52 1.65 8.41
CA LEU A 78 -3.99 0.33 8.80
C LEU A 78 -5.50 0.21 8.57
N TYR A 79 -5.94 -0.93 8.06
CA TYR A 79 -7.35 -1.18 7.82
C TYR A 79 -7.81 -2.55 8.33
N ARG A 80 -9.12 -2.67 8.58
CA ARG A 80 -9.81 -3.94 8.84
C ARG A 80 -10.90 -4.13 7.79
N GLY A 81 -11.07 -5.35 7.29
CA GLY A 81 -12.04 -5.64 6.22
C GLY A 81 -11.49 -5.28 4.84
N GLU A 82 -12.14 -4.35 4.14
CA GLU A 82 -11.74 -3.95 2.79
C GLU A 82 -10.69 -2.84 2.78
N ALA A 83 -9.83 -2.83 1.76
CA ALA A 83 -8.78 -1.83 1.62
C ALA A 83 -9.40 -0.46 1.23
N PRO A 84 -9.12 0.62 1.98
CA PRO A 84 -9.81 1.90 1.82
C PRO A 84 -9.16 2.76 0.71
N VAL A 85 -9.27 2.30 -0.54
CA VAL A 85 -8.59 2.86 -1.72
C VAL A 85 -8.96 4.33 -1.94
N HIS A 86 -10.23 4.71 -1.75
CA HIS A 86 -10.69 6.08 -2.00
C HIS A 86 -10.32 7.04 -0.88
N GLU A 87 -10.27 6.57 0.35
CA GLU A 87 -9.93 7.37 1.52
C GLU A 87 -8.45 7.77 1.50
N VAL A 88 -7.57 6.85 1.07
CA VAL A 88 -6.12 7.10 1.01
C VAL A 88 -5.70 7.90 -0.23
N ALA A 89 -6.60 8.09 -1.20
CA ALA A 89 -6.37 8.85 -2.43
C ALA A 89 -6.61 10.36 -2.32
N ARG A 90 -7.10 10.81 -1.16
CA ARG A 90 -7.55 12.19 -0.91
C ARG A 90 -6.43 13.13 -0.47
#